data_AF-A0AAV0JJ69-F1
#
_entry.id   AF-A0AAV0JJ69-F1
#
_cell.length_a   1.000
_cell.length_b   1.000
_cell.length_c   1.000
_cell.angle_alpha   90.00
_cell.angle_beta   90.00
_cell.angle_gamma   90.00
#
_symmetry.space_group_name_H-M   'P 1'
#
loop_
_entity.id
_entity.type
_entity.pdbx_description
1 polymer ?
#
loop_
_entity_poly.entity_id
_entity_poly.type
_entity_poly.pdbx_seq_one_letter_code
_entity_poly.pdbx_strand_id
1 'polypeptide(L)'
;MRNLIPRIVLRSLYMGICGLLAAMLPFFGDINGIVGALGFIPLDFILPMLLYNMTYRPSKSSVMYWMNIAIMFVFTGVGLLGAFSSVRKLVLDADKFKLFSSDVVD
;
A
#
# COMPACT_ATOMS: atom_id res chain seq x y z
N MET A 1 -21.36 -28.99 -4.10
CA MET A 1 -19.88 -29.00 -4.28
C MET A 1 -19.40 -28.86 -5.73
N ARG A 2 -20.29 -28.70 -6.74
CA ARG A 2 -19.93 -28.72 -8.17
C ARG A 2 -19.14 -27.49 -8.67
N ASN A 3 -19.27 -26.34 -8.00
CA ASN A 3 -18.50 -25.12 -8.31
C ASN A 3 -17.27 -24.92 -7.42
N LEU A 4 -17.01 -25.83 -6.47
CA LEU A 4 -15.91 -25.64 -5.52
C LEU A 4 -14.56 -25.95 -6.15
N ILE A 5 -14.48 -27.07 -6.88
CA ILE A 5 -13.27 -27.51 -7.59
C ILE A 5 -12.79 -26.45 -8.61
N PRO A 6 -13.62 -25.97 -9.57
CA PRO A 6 -13.15 -24.95 -10.51
C PRO A 6 -12.81 -23.63 -9.83
N ARG A 7 -13.52 -23.25 -8.75
CA ARG A 7 -13.24 -22.03 -7.99
C ARG A 7 -11.90 -22.08 -7.26
N ILE A 8 -11.55 -23.23 -6.69
CA ILE A 8 -10.26 -23.43 -6.02
C ILE A 8 -9.13 -23.43 -7.07
N VAL A 9 -9.29 -24.18 -8.16
CA VAL A 9 -8.29 -24.21 -9.25
C VAL A 9 -8.04 -22.81 -9.82
N LEU A 10 -9.09 -22.06 -10.14
CA LEU A 10 -8.98 -20.69 -10.64
C LEU A 10 -8.29 -19.76 -9.63
N ARG A 11 -8.63 -19.86 -8.34
CA ARG A 11 -8.00 -19.03 -7.30
C ARG A 11 -6.53 -19.37 -7.07
N SER A 12 -6.19 -20.65 -7.02
CA SER A 12 -4.81 -21.09 -6.84
C SER A 12 -3.97 -20.73 -8.06
N LEU A 13 -4.49 -20.91 -9.27
CA LEU A 13 -3.81 -20.50 -10.50
C LEU A 13 -3.60 -18.98 -10.53
N TYR A 14 -4.65 -18.21 -10.22
CA TYR A 14 -4.56 -16.75 -10.14
C TYR A 14 -3.50 -16.30 -9.12
N MET A 15 -3.55 -16.81 -7.89
CA MET A 15 -2.55 -16.47 -6.87
C MET A 15 -1.15 -16.93 -7.24
N GLY A 16 -1.00 -18.09 -7.88
CA GLY A 16 0.29 -18.58 -8.36
C GLY A 16 0.90 -17.64 -9.40
N ILE A 17 0.10 -17.16 -10.36
CA ILE A 17 0.54 -16.18 -11.37
C ILE A 17 0.91 -14.86 -10.70
N CYS A 18 0.06 -14.35 -9.78
CA CYS A 18 0.37 -13.13 -9.04
C CYS A 18 1.67 -13.25 -8.23
N GLY A 19 1.88 -14.38 -7.55
CA GLY A 19 3.09 -14.65 -6.77
C GLY A 19 4.34 -14.75 -7.65
N LEU A 20 4.23 -15.37 -8.82
CA LEU A 20 5.33 -15.42 -9.78
C LEU A 20 5.71 -14.03 -10.28
N LEU A 21 4.73 -13.22 -10.68
CA LEU A 21 4.95 -11.83 -11.11
C LEU A 21 5.57 -10.98 -9.99
N ALA A 22 5.11 -11.15 -8.76
CA ALA A 22 5.67 -10.46 -7.59
C ALA A 22 7.13 -10.85 -7.33
N ALA A 23 7.49 -12.12 -7.52
CA ALA A 23 8.88 -12.59 -7.37
C ALA A 23 9.80 -12.17 -8.52
N MET A 24 9.26 -11.98 -9.72
CA MET A 24 10.03 -11.57 -10.91
C MET A 24 10.33 -10.06 -10.94
N LEU A 25 9.56 -9.23 -10.24
CA LEU A 25 9.72 -7.78 -10.22
C LEU A 25 10.45 -7.36 -8.94
N PRO A 26 11.71 -6.88 -9.02
CA PRO A 26 12.47 -6.52 -7.82
C PRO A 26 11.86 -5.34 -7.05
N PHE A 27 11.00 -4.54 -7.71
CA PHE A 27 10.35 -3.35 -7.15
C PHE A 27 8.92 -3.58 -6.63
N PHE A 28 8.45 -4.84 -6.55
CA PHE A 28 7.10 -5.14 -6.05
C PHE A 28 6.87 -4.60 -4.62
N GLY A 29 7.92 -4.61 -3.79
CA GLY A 29 7.88 -4.04 -2.44
C GLY A 29 7.57 -2.54 -2.44
N ASP A 30 8.15 -1.78 -3.37
CA ASP A 30 7.91 -0.34 -3.48
C ASP A 30 6.50 -0.04 -4.01
N ILE A 31 5.98 -0.83 -4.95
CA ILE A 31 4.58 -0.72 -5.38
C ILE A 31 3.64 -0.90 -4.18
N ASN A 32 3.87 -1.93 -3.38
CA ASN A 32 3.09 -2.16 -2.17
C ASN A 32 3.25 -1.02 -1.15
N GLY A 33 4.44 -0.43 -1.07
CA GLY A 33 4.71 0.78 -0.28
C GLY A 33 3.86 1.98 -0.70
N ILE A 34 3.71 2.23 -2.01
CA ILE A 34 2.84 3.30 -2.54
C ILE A 34 1.37 3.00 -2.21
N VAL A 35 0.92 1.77 -2.43
CA VAL A 35 -0.46 1.34 -2.14
C VAL A 35 -0.77 1.51 -0.65
N GLY A 36 0.17 1.14 0.24
CA GLY A 36 0.00 1.35 1.66
C GLY A 36 -0.02 2.82 2.06
N ALA A 37 0.88 3.61 1.49
CA ALA A 37 0.98 5.03 1.80
C ALA A 37 -0.25 5.85 1.37
N LEU A 38 -0.81 5.55 0.19
CA LEU A 38 -1.94 6.28 -0.38
C LEU A 38 -3.30 5.64 -0.08
N GLY A 39 -3.34 4.33 0.17
CA GLY A 39 -4.57 3.58 0.42
C GLY A 39 -4.76 3.27 1.89
N PHE A 40 -3.90 2.41 2.45
CA PHE A 40 -4.08 1.91 3.82
C PHE A 40 -3.95 3.00 4.88
N ILE A 41 -2.97 3.89 4.77
CA ILE A 41 -2.77 4.95 5.76
C ILE A 41 -4.01 5.87 5.91
N PRO A 42 -4.55 6.46 4.83
CA PRO A 42 -5.76 7.27 4.97
C PRO A 42 -6.98 6.45 5.35
N LEU A 43 -7.11 5.22 4.86
CA LEU A 43 -8.28 4.38 5.15
C LEU A 43 -8.31 3.89 6.61
N ASP A 44 -7.16 3.54 7.19
CA ASP A 44 -7.08 2.93 8.51
C ASP A 44 -6.83 3.94 9.63
N PHE A 45 -6.08 5.02 9.37
CA PHE A 45 -5.72 5.98 10.43
C PHE A 45 -6.44 7.33 10.31
N ILE A 46 -6.72 7.80 9.10
CA ILE A 46 -7.34 9.13 8.90
C ILE A 46 -8.87 9.01 8.92
N LEU A 47 -9.42 8.07 8.16
CA LEU A 47 -10.85 7.92 7.98
C LEU A 47 -11.59 7.63 9.30
N PRO A 48 -11.15 6.73 10.19
CA PRO A 48 -11.88 6.48 11.43
C PRO A 48 -11.87 7.70 12.36
N MET A 49 -10.78 8.47 12.39
CA MET A 49 -10.67 9.71 13.18
C MET A 49 -11.57 10.81 12.61
N LEU A 50 -11.66 10.91 11.29
CA LEU A 50 -12.57 11.82 10.60
C LEU A 50 -14.03 11.46 10.88
N LEU A 51 -14.38 10.18 10.73
CA LEU A 51 -15.73 9.67 11.01
C LEU A 51 -16.10 9.86 12.49
N TYR A 52 -15.18 9.60 13.42
CA TYR A 52 -15.41 9.84 14.84
C TYR A 52 -15.75 11.30 15.12
N ASN A 53 -14.96 12.23 14.57
CA ASN A 53 -15.19 13.66 14.74
C ASN A 53 -16.51 14.11 14.10
N MET A 54 -16.94 13.49 12.99
CA MET A 54 -18.20 13.80 12.31
C MET A 54 -19.43 13.27 13.08
N THR A 55 -19.36 12.05 13.60
CA THR A 55 -20.48 11.38 14.29
C THR A 55 -20.68 11.91 15.70
N TYR A 56 -19.60 11.98 16.50
CA TYR A 56 -19.71 12.34 17.93
C TYR A 56 -19.59 13.83 18.19
N ARG A 57 -19.10 14.61 17.22
CA ARG A 57 -18.89 16.07 17.30
C ARG A 57 -18.34 16.49 18.68
N PRO A 58 -17.19 15.94 19.11
CA PRO A 58 -16.63 16.28 20.41
C PRO A 58 -16.38 17.78 20.50
N SER A 59 -16.54 18.35 21.70
CA SER A 59 -16.22 19.76 21.94
C SER A 59 -14.76 20.05 21.56
N LYS A 60 -14.50 21.21 20.96
CA LYS A 60 -13.15 21.62 20.50
C LYS A 60 -12.13 21.76 21.64
N SER A 61 -12.58 21.86 22.89
CA SER A 61 -11.73 21.84 24.08
C SER A 61 -11.44 20.43 24.61
N SER A 62 -12.06 19.39 24.03
CA SER A 62 -11.83 18.01 24.45
C SER A 62 -10.46 17.54 23.98
N VAL A 63 -9.73 16.88 24.88
CA VAL A 63 -8.45 16.21 24.58
C VAL A 63 -8.61 15.21 23.44
N MET A 64 -9.76 14.52 23.37
CA MET A 64 -10.08 13.55 22.32
C MET A 64 -10.09 14.18 20.92
N TYR A 65 -10.61 15.41 20.80
CA TYR A 65 -10.66 16.12 19.51
C TYR A 65 -9.25 16.45 19.01
N TRP A 66 -8.40 16.97 19.89
CA TRP A 66 -7.00 17.28 19.56
C TRP A 66 -6.19 16.03 19.23
N MET A 67 -6.39 14.94 19.96
CA MET A 67 -5.75 13.65 19.65
C MET A 67 -6.14 13.16 18.25
N ASN A 68 -7.43 13.16 17.90
CA ASN A 68 -7.89 12.74 16.58
C ASN A 68 -7.31 13.61 15.47
N ILE A 69 -7.24 14.93 15.66
CA ILE A 69 -6.64 15.87 14.72
C ILE A 69 -5.13 15.61 14.58
N ALA A 70 -4.41 15.38 15.67
CA ALA A 70 -2.99 15.06 15.67
C ALA A 70 -2.71 13.76 14.90
N ILE A 71 -3.48 12.71 15.14
CA ILE A 71 -3.38 11.43 14.41
C ILE A 71 -3.57 11.68 12.91
N MET A 72 -4.64 12.37 12.51
CA MET A 72 -4.88 12.66 11.09
C MET A 72 -3.70 13.41 10.45
N PHE A 73 -3.16 14.44 11.12
CA PHE A 73 -2.06 15.23 10.57
C PHE A 73 -0.76 14.42 10.46
N VAL A 74 -0.39 13.69 11.51
CA VAL A 74 0.82 12.85 11.54
C VAL A 74 0.75 11.79 10.45
N PHE A 75 -0.35 11.04 10.37
CA PHE A 75 -0.49 9.98 9.37
C PHE A 75 -0.62 10.50 7.94
N THR A 76 -1.15 11.71 7.74
CA THR A 76 -1.08 12.37 6.43
C THR A 76 0.38 12.62 6.02
N GLY A 77 1.20 13.13 6.95
CA GLY A 77 2.63 13.31 6.71
C GLY A 77 3.35 12.00 6.41
N VAL A 78 3.07 10.94 7.19
CA VAL A 78 3.63 9.59 6.96
C VAL A 78 3.21 9.05 5.59
N GLY A 79 1.95 9.24 5.18
CA GLY A 79 1.46 8.86 3.86
C GLY A 79 2.19 9.57 2.73
N LEU A 80 2.38 10.89 2.83
CA LEU A 80 3.11 11.67 1.81
C LEU A 80 4.57 11.25 1.71
N LEU A 81 5.26 11.14 2.84
CA LEU A 81 6.67 10.74 2.88
C LEU A 81 6.86 9.29 2.43
N GLY A 82 5.95 8.39 2.83
CA GLY A 82 5.94 6.98 2.43
C GLY A 82 5.71 6.82 0.93
N ALA A 83 4.76 7.56 0.36
CA ALA A 83 4.50 7.57 -1.07
C ALA A 83 5.72 8.10 -1.84
N PHE A 84 6.28 9.24 -1.42
CA PHE A 84 7.46 9.82 -2.06
C PHE A 84 8.68 8.88 -2.02
N SER A 85 8.96 8.29 -0.85
CA SER A 85 10.06 7.34 -0.66
C SER A 85 9.92 6.11 -1.54
N SER A 86 8.70 5.56 -1.63
CA SER A 86 8.42 4.36 -2.42
C SER A 86 8.46 4.65 -3.93
N VAL A 87 7.89 5.78 -4.38
CA VAL A 87 7.99 6.21 -5.79
C VAL A 87 9.44 6.42 -6.20
N ARG A 88 10.26 7.05 -5.35
CA ARG A 88 11.68 7.25 -5.66
C ARG A 88 12.42 5.93 -5.83
N LYS A 89 12.24 4.97 -4.92
CA LYS A 89 12.88 3.65 -5.03
C LYS A 89 12.39 2.88 -6.26
N LEU A 90 11.07 2.90 -6.48
CA LEU A 90 10.45 2.30 -7.67
C LEU A 90 11.09 2.80 -8.97
N VAL A 91 11.27 4.12 -9.12
CA VAL A 91 11.87 4.70 -10.33
C VAL A 91 13.35 4.30 -10.46
N LEU A 92 14.12 4.33 -9.37
CA LEU A 92 15.54 3.93 -9.38
C LEU A 92 15.74 2.45 -9.69
N ASP A 93 14.89 1.59 -9.17
CA ASP A 93 14.96 0.15 -9.38
C ASP A 93 14.41 -0.25 -10.75
N ALA A 94 13.39 0.47 -11.26
CA ALA A 94 12.90 0.30 -12.62
C ALA A 94 13.92 0.75 -13.68
N ASP A 95 14.70 1.82 -13.43
CA ASP A 95 15.75 2.28 -14.34
C ASP A 95 16.90 1.27 -14.47
N LYS A 96 17.22 0.57 -13.37
CA LYS A 96 18.23 -0.50 -13.36
C LYS A 96 17.70 -1.84 -13.87
N PHE A 97 16.39 -1.95 -14.09
CA PHE A 97 15.78 -3.21 -14.44
C PHE A 97 15.96 -3.50 -15.94
N LYS A 98 17.00 -4.28 -16.26
CA LYS A 98 17.09 -4.96 -17.55
C LYS A 98 16.47 -6.35 -17.43
N LEU A 99 15.27 -6.51 -17.97
CA LEU A 99 14.62 -7.81 -18.18
C LEU A 99 15.51 -8.63 -19.12
N PHE A 100 16.25 -9.60 -18.57
CA PHE A 100 17.22 -10.43 -19.30
C PHE A 100 18.40 -9.66 -19.94
N SER A 101 19.18 -8.90 -19.17
CA SER A 101 20.52 -8.51 -19.66
C SER A 101 21.40 -9.76 -19.72
N SER A 102 21.53 -10.31 -20.92
CA SER A 102 22.56 -11.28 -21.28
C SER A 102 23.87 -10.53 -21.47
N ASP A 103 24.53 -10.13 -20.39
CA ASP A 103 25.95 -9.81 -20.47
C ASP A 103 26.69 -11.15 -20.47
N VAL A 104 26.70 -11.78 -21.65
CA VAL A 104 27.66 -12.82 -22.02
C VAL A 104 29.00 -12.10 -22.04
N VAL A 105 29.70 -12.12 -20.91
CA VAL A 105 31.11 -11.74 -20.87
C VAL A 105 31.86 -12.97 -21.38
N ASP A 106 32.32 -12.89 -22.63
CA ASP A 106 33.34 -13.77 -23.19
C ASP A 106 34.61 -13.76 -22.32
#